data_AF-A0A0W1RR82-F1
#
_entry.id   AF-A0A0W1RR82-F1
#
_cell.length_a   1.000
_cell.length_b   1.000
_cell.length_c   1.000
_cell.angle_alpha   90.00
_cell.angle_beta   90.00
_cell.angle_gamma   90.00
#
_symmetry.space_group_name_H-M   'P 1'
#
loop_
_entity.id
_entity.type
_entity.pdbx_description
1 polymer ?
#
loop_
_entity_poly.entity_id
_entity_poly.type
_entity_poly.pdbx_seq_one_letter_code
_entity_poly.pdbx_strand_id
1 'polypeptide(L)'
;MKGIKTGSVALGLIAIIATLLLAGRLYLPYWVTDYLNARIAELDGYDGSLEDVDIHLWRGAYAVHGLEIHKVEGGLKEPFVAAETIDLSVEWSALLDGAVVAEIDIHDADFNFSRRQRGEGAGWERLVDAWSPFDINRLALHGGRVAYIDYSTEPNVHLYVDGIDAEVTNLRNVEDRDQTLPSDLRVTGRSLGGGALTVEGKLNVIQAIPDFDLAAELRQASLPAFNDYANAFAAVDFERGNLGLFTELAAADGRMSGYVKAVATDISLVDLREQDQNPFNVLWESVVSGFMEIFENQPEDQFAFRIPIEGNLDDPDRDGWAAFLSIFDNAFGKAFTRDTDGNIRFEELLEE
;
A
#
# COMPACT_ATOMS: atom_id res chain seq x y z
N MET A 1 -36.60 -64.99 -14.73
CA MET A 1 -36.25 -63.64 -14.26
C MET A 1 -34.73 -63.57 -14.14
N LYS A 2 -34.04 -62.88 -15.07
CA LYS A 2 -32.59 -62.64 -14.97
C LYS A 2 -32.37 -61.60 -13.88
N GLY A 3 -31.80 -62.01 -12.75
CA GLY A 3 -31.36 -61.09 -11.71
C GLY A 3 -30.33 -60.15 -12.32
N ILE A 4 -30.68 -58.87 -12.46
CA ILE A 4 -29.71 -57.82 -12.74
C ILE A 4 -28.67 -57.94 -11.63
N LYS A 5 -27.42 -58.29 -11.98
CA LYS A 5 -26.34 -58.41 -11.02
C LYS A 5 -26.17 -57.04 -10.38
N THR A 6 -26.58 -56.89 -9.14
CA THR A 6 -26.55 -55.62 -8.39
C THR A 6 -25.15 -54.95 -8.44
N GLY A 7 -24.10 -55.77 -8.55
CA GLY A 7 -22.71 -55.31 -8.74
C GLY A 7 -22.42 -54.62 -10.07
N SER A 8 -23.06 -54.97 -11.20
CA SER A 8 -22.82 -54.29 -12.48
C SER A 8 -23.49 -52.92 -12.55
N VAL A 9 -24.62 -52.74 -11.85
CA VAL A 9 -25.30 -51.43 -11.73
C VAL A 9 -24.49 -50.51 -10.80
N ALA A 10 -23.99 -51.03 -9.68
CA ALA A 10 -23.13 -50.28 -8.77
C ALA A 10 -21.82 -49.82 -9.45
N LEU A 11 -21.15 -50.71 -10.20
CA LEU A 11 -19.95 -50.37 -10.97
C LEU A 11 -20.21 -49.29 -12.03
N GLY A 12 -21.34 -49.40 -12.75
CA GLY A 12 -21.73 -48.37 -13.72
C GLY A 12 -21.97 -47.01 -13.07
N LEU A 13 -22.62 -46.98 -11.90
CA LEU A 13 -22.85 -45.74 -11.15
C LEU A 13 -21.55 -45.10 -10.65
N ILE A 14 -20.62 -45.89 -10.12
CA ILE A 14 -19.30 -45.41 -9.69
C ILE A 14 -18.53 -44.82 -10.87
N ALA A 15 -18.54 -45.49 -12.02
CA ALA A 15 -17.88 -44.98 -13.23
C ALA A 15 -18.48 -43.65 -13.71
N ILE A 16 -19.80 -43.49 -13.64
CA ILE A 16 -20.48 -42.24 -13.96
C ILE A 16 -20.06 -41.13 -12.98
N ILE A 17 -20.09 -41.39 -11.67
CA ILE A 17 -19.69 -40.41 -10.66
C ILE A 17 -18.23 -40.00 -10.84
N ALA A 18 -17.33 -40.97 -11.04
CA ALA A 18 -15.92 -40.69 -11.28
C ALA A 18 -15.69 -39.86 -12.55
N THR A 19 -16.45 -40.14 -13.62
CA THR A 19 -16.39 -39.36 -14.87
C THR A 19 -16.88 -37.93 -14.65
N LEU A 20 -17.98 -37.74 -13.91
CA LEU A 20 -18.51 -36.41 -13.60
C LEU A 20 -17.55 -35.61 -12.71
N LEU A 21 -16.93 -36.25 -11.70
CA LEU A 21 -15.93 -35.61 -10.86
C LEU A 21 -14.69 -35.20 -11.66
N LEU A 22 -14.23 -36.05 -12.58
CA LEU A 22 -13.10 -35.74 -13.46
C LEU A 22 -13.43 -34.58 -14.40
N ALA A 23 -14.61 -34.62 -15.05
CA ALA A 23 -15.06 -33.54 -15.92
C ALA A 23 -15.21 -32.21 -15.14
N GLY A 24 -15.79 -32.26 -13.95
CA GLY A 24 -15.90 -31.11 -13.04
C GLY A 24 -14.53 -30.55 -12.66
N ARG A 25 -13.57 -31.40 -12.29
CA ARG A 25 -12.21 -30.99 -11.94
C ARG A 25 -11.48 -30.32 -13.11
N LEU A 26 -11.68 -30.79 -14.33
CA LEU A 26 -11.07 -30.21 -15.53
C LEU A 26 -11.72 -28.87 -15.92
N TYR A 27 -13.02 -28.71 -15.65
CA TYR A 27 -13.74 -27.46 -15.93
C TYR A 27 -13.57 -26.40 -14.84
N LEU A 28 -13.31 -26.81 -13.60
CA LEU A 28 -13.25 -25.93 -12.43
C LEU A 28 -12.33 -24.71 -12.60
N PRO A 29 -11.08 -24.82 -13.11
CA PRO A 29 -10.22 -23.67 -13.40
C PRO A 29 -10.93 -22.56 -14.20
N TYR A 30 -11.52 -22.93 -15.35
CA TYR A 30 -12.21 -22.00 -16.24
C TYR A 30 -13.43 -21.35 -15.57
N TRP A 31 -14.21 -22.13 -14.83
CA TRP A 31 -15.37 -21.60 -14.11
C TRP A 31 -14.96 -20.60 -13.03
N VAL A 32 -13.88 -20.87 -12.29
CA VAL A 32 -13.36 -19.94 -11.27
C VAL A 32 -12.80 -18.69 -11.93
N THR A 33 -12.04 -18.81 -13.02
CA THR A 33 -11.55 -17.68 -13.82
C THR A 33 -12.71 -16.76 -14.25
N ASP A 34 -13.75 -17.31 -14.85
CA ASP A 34 -14.93 -16.55 -15.29
C ASP A 34 -15.66 -15.90 -14.11
N TYR A 35 -15.79 -16.63 -12.99
CA TYR A 35 -16.42 -16.12 -11.78
C TYR A 35 -15.65 -14.93 -11.19
N LEU A 36 -14.33 -15.04 -11.04
CA LEU A 36 -13.49 -13.99 -10.47
C LEU A 36 -13.43 -12.76 -11.40
N ASN A 37 -13.32 -12.96 -12.71
CA ASN A 37 -13.40 -11.86 -13.70
C ASN A 37 -14.74 -11.13 -13.62
N ALA A 38 -15.86 -11.85 -13.43
CA ALA A 38 -17.16 -11.22 -13.23
C ALA A 38 -17.20 -10.36 -11.96
N ARG A 39 -16.47 -10.72 -10.91
CA ARG A 39 -16.35 -9.92 -9.68
C ARG A 39 -15.46 -8.69 -9.84
N ILE A 40 -14.38 -8.79 -10.60
CA ILE A 40 -13.56 -7.62 -10.96
C ILE A 40 -14.41 -6.60 -11.73
N ALA A 41 -15.25 -7.07 -12.66
CA ALA A 41 -16.14 -6.21 -13.44
C ALA A 41 -17.26 -5.52 -12.62
N GLU A 42 -17.47 -5.91 -11.36
CA GLU A 42 -18.41 -5.27 -10.44
C GLU A 42 -17.78 -4.12 -9.64
N LEU A 43 -16.48 -3.85 -9.82
CA LEU A 43 -15.78 -2.73 -9.17
C LEU A 43 -16.24 -1.39 -9.71
N ASP A 44 -16.48 -0.45 -8.80
CA ASP A 44 -16.97 0.87 -9.15
C ASP A 44 -15.83 1.78 -9.65
N GLY A 45 -15.86 2.13 -10.94
CA GLY A 45 -14.87 3.03 -11.56
C GLY A 45 -13.55 2.38 -11.96
N TYR A 46 -13.48 1.04 -11.90
CA TYR A 46 -12.34 0.24 -12.33
C TYR A 46 -12.80 -0.84 -13.32
N ASP A 47 -11.90 -1.24 -14.19
CA ASP A 47 -12.04 -2.38 -15.09
C ASP A 47 -10.79 -3.24 -14.94
N GLY A 48 -10.90 -4.53 -15.18
CA GLY A 48 -9.76 -5.42 -14.98
C GLY A 48 -10.03 -6.85 -15.38
N SER A 49 -8.97 -7.65 -15.32
CA SER A 49 -8.99 -9.04 -15.70
C SER A 49 -7.89 -9.83 -15.01
N LEU A 50 -8.07 -11.14 -14.96
CA LEU A 50 -7.02 -12.12 -14.70
C LEU A 50 -6.92 -13.10 -15.87
N GLU A 51 -5.74 -13.67 -16.07
CA GLU A 51 -5.45 -14.57 -17.19
C GLU A 51 -6.06 -15.96 -16.97
N ASP A 52 -5.71 -16.60 -15.85
CA ASP A 52 -6.18 -17.93 -15.50
C ASP A 52 -6.10 -18.22 -14.00
N VAL A 53 -6.66 -19.37 -13.60
CA VAL A 53 -6.69 -19.85 -12.22
C VAL A 53 -6.28 -21.31 -12.14
N ASP A 54 -5.27 -21.60 -11.33
CA ASP A 54 -4.84 -22.95 -11.04
C ASP A 54 -5.42 -23.48 -9.74
N ILE A 55 -6.15 -24.61 -9.79
CA ILE A 55 -6.79 -25.20 -8.60
C ILE A 55 -5.94 -26.33 -8.01
N HIS A 56 -5.61 -26.22 -6.73
CA HIS A 56 -4.83 -27.22 -5.98
C HIS A 56 -5.65 -27.82 -4.83
N LEU A 57 -6.61 -28.69 -5.17
CA LEU A 57 -7.52 -29.32 -4.21
C LEU A 57 -6.83 -30.05 -3.03
N TRP A 58 -5.63 -30.60 -3.23
CA TRP A 58 -4.92 -31.35 -2.19
C TRP A 58 -4.41 -30.48 -1.03
N ARG A 59 -4.13 -29.19 -1.30
CA ARG A 59 -3.75 -28.19 -0.29
C ARG A 59 -4.89 -27.21 0.03
N GLY A 60 -6.06 -27.39 -0.60
CA GLY A 60 -7.18 -26.47 -0.45
C GLY A 60 -6.85 -25.07 -0.97
N ALA A 61 -6.08 -24.98 -2.06
CA ALA A 61 -5.60 -23.70 -2.59
C ALA A 61 -6.03 -23.47 -4.03
N TYR A 62 -5.99 -22.21 -4.44
CA TYR A 62 -5.95 -21.83 -5.84
C TYR A 62 -4.98 -20.66 -6.07
N ALA A 63 -4.38 -20.61 -7.25
CA ALA A 63 -3.50 -19.52 -7.68
C ALA A 63 -4.17 -18.74 -8.81
N VAL A 64 -4.17 -17.42 -8.72
CA VAL A 64 -4.62 -16.50 -9.77
C VAL A 64 -3.38 -15.97 -10.48
N HIS A 65 -3.42 -15.91 -11.81
CA HIS A 65 -2.31 -15.42 -12.63
C HIS A 65 -2.70 -14.18 -13.44
N GLY A 66 -1.76 -13.23 -13.54
CA GLY A 66 -1.86 -12.06 -14.40
C GLY A 66 -3.04 -11.16 -14.07
N LEU A 67 -3.21 -10.79 -12.81
CA LEU A 67 -4.23 -9.81 -12.41
C LEU A 67 -3.79 -8.42 -12.89
N GLU A 68 -4.68 -7.73 -13.58
CA GLU A 68 -4.54 -6.31 -13.91
C GLU A 68 -5.87 -5.59 -13.66
N ILE A 69 -5.83 -4.47 -12.93
CA ILE A 69 -6.97 -3.61 -12.66
C ILE A 69 -6.59 -2.17 -13.02
N HIS A 70 -7.36 -1.55 -13.90
CA HIS A 70 -7.18 -0.19 -14.39
C HIS A 70 -8.32 0.71 -13.96
N LYS A 71 -8.03 1.98 -13.72
CA LYS A 71 -9.08 3.00 -13.53
C LYS A 71 -9.67 3.39 -14.88
N VAL A 72 -11.00 3.35 -15.02
CA VAL A 72 -11.68 3.58 -16.31
C VAL A 72 -11.52 5.02 -16.82
N GLU A 73 -11.69 6.01 -15.94
CA GLU A 73 -11.64 7.43 -16.31
C GLU A 73 -10.56 8.18 -15.54
N GLY A 74 -9.78 8.99 -16.27
CA GLY A 74 -8.77 9.88 -15.68
C GLY A 74 -7.61 9.16 -14.98
N GLY A 75 -7.51 7.84 -15.13
CA GLY A 75 -6.45 7.00 -14.60
C GLY A 75 -5.11 7.19 -15.29
N LEU A 76 -4.11 6.50 -14.76
CA LEU A 76 -2.81 6.37 -15.39
C LEU A 76 -2.90 5.37 -16.55
N LYS A 77 -1.87 5.36 -17.42
CA LYS A 77 -1.74 4.29 -18.40
C LYS A 77 -1.39 2.97 -17.69
N GLU A 78 -0.60 3.09 -16.64
CA GLU A 78 -0.21 2.03 -15.73
C GLU A 78 -1.42 1.48 -14.97
N PRO A 79 -1.49 0.16 -14.73
CA PRO A 79 -2.56 -0.45 -13.94
C PRO A 79 -2.57 0.13 -12.53
N PHE A 80 -3.77 0.30 -11.96
CA PHE A 80 -3.91 0.66 -10.55
C PHE A 80 -3.34 -0.43 -9.64
N VAL A 81 -3.71 -1.68 -9.93
CA VAL A 81 -3.15 -2.88 -9.30
C VAL A 81 -2.79 -3.86 -10.40
N ALA A 82 -1.59 -4.41 -10.35
CA ALA A 82 -1.23 -5.61 -11.09
C ALA A 82 -0.52 -6.60 -10.17
N ALA A 83 -0.69 -7.90 -10.41
CA ALA A 83 0.03 -8.95 -9.70
C ALA A 83 0.29 -10.13 -10.62
N GLU A 84 1.52 -10.65 -10.62
CA GLU A 84 1.87 -11.81 -11.43
C GLU A 84 1.15 -13.06 -10.93
N THR A 85 1.20 -13.32 -9.61
CA THR A 85 0.55 -14.47 -9.00
C THR A 85 -0.04 -14.13 -7.63
N ILE A 86 -1.25 -14.59 -7.36
CA ILE A 86 -1.89 -14.53 -6.04
C ILE A 86 -2.30 -15.95 -5.65
N ASP A 87 -1.63 -16.53 -4.66
CA ASP A 87 -1.94 -17.86 -4.11
C ASP A 87 -2.82 -17.70 -2.86
N LEU A 88 -4.03 -18.25 -2.91
CA LEU A 88 -4.92 -18.34 -1.75
C LEU A 88 -5.00 -19.79 -1.31
N SER A 89 -4.72 -20.06 -0.04
CA SER A 89 -4.75 -21.42 0.50
C SER A 89 -5.33 -21.51 1.90
N VAL A 90 -5.75 -22.71 2.30
CA VAL A 90 -6.19 -22.97 3.69
C VAL A 90 -4.96 -23.00 4.59
N GLU A 91 -5.02 -22.29 5.71
CA GLU A 91 -3.96 -22.32 6.72
C GLU A 91 -4.02 -23.64 7.51
N TRP A 92 -3.13 -24.57 7.16
CA TRP A 92 -3.15 -25.92 7.70
C TRP A 92 -2.83 -26.01 9.20
N SER A 93 -2.00 -25.10 9.72
CA SER A 93 -1.72 -24.98 11.17
C SER A 93 -3.00 -24.66 11.94
N ALA A 94 -3.70 -23.60 11.53
CA ALA A 94 -4.96 -23.19 12.15
C ALA A 94 -6.05 -24.28 12.09
N LEU A 95 -6.08 -25.08 11.01
CA LEU A 95 -7.03 -26.20 10.87
C LEU A 95 -6.82 -27.27 11.95
N LEU A 96 -5.57 -27.52 12.34
CA LEU A 96 -5.25 -28.46 13.43
C LEU A 96 -5.71 -27.93 14.79
N ASP A 97 -5.78 -26.61 14.95
CA ASP A 97 -6.28 -25.91 16.13
C ASP A 97 -7.79 -25.63 16.10
N GLY A 98 -8.48 -26.14 15.07
CA GLY A 98 -9.94 -26.09 14.93
C GLY A 98 -10.49 -24.81 14.30
N ALA A 99 -9.65 -23.98 13.68
CA ALA A 99 -10.05 -22.80 12.92
C ALA A 99 -9.89 -23.05 11.41
N VAL A 100 -10.84 -22.56 10.60
CA VAL A 100 -10.76 -22.65 9.14
C VAL A 100 -10.56 -21.24 8.60
N VAL A 101 -9.31 -20.91 8.32
CA VAL A 101 -8.90 -19.58 7.82
C VAL A 101 -8.00 -19.73 6.61
N ALA A 102 -7.87 -18.64 5.85
CA ALA A 102 -7.04 -18.58 4.66
C ALA A 102 -5.73 -17.84 4.90
N GLU A 103 -4.70 -18.23 4.17
CA GLU A 103 -3.49 -17.45 3.94
C GLU A 103 -3.39 -17.04 2.47
N ILE A 104 -2.86 -15.84 2.23
CA ILE A 104 -2.67 -15.27 0.89
C ILE A 104 -1.21 -14.90 0.70
N ASP A 105 -0.60 -15.40 -0.37
CA ASP A 105 0.74 -15.01 -0.82
C ASP A 105 0.63 -14.35 -2.21
N ILE A 106 1.05 -13.09 -2.28
CA ILE A 106 1.04 -12.27 -3.49
C ILE A 106 2.49 -12.16 -3.99
N HIS A 107 2.71 -12.38 -5.27
CA HIS A 107 4.01 -12.30 -5.91
C HIS A 107 4.01 -11.21 -6.98
N ASP A 108 5.04 -10.36 -6.92
CA ASP A 108 5.34 -9.31 -7.91
C ASP A 108 4.12 -8.42 -8.18
N ALA A 109 3.69 -7.68 -7.15
CA ALA A 109 2.55 -6.78 -7.26
C ALA A 109 2.95 -5.31 -7.44
N ASP A 110 2.32 -4.65 -8.40
CA ASP A 110 2.47 -3.23 -8.70
C ASP A 110 1.22 -2.44 -8.30
N PHE A 111 1.41 -1.38 -7.51
CA PHE A 111 0.36 -0.44 -7.13
C PHE A 111 0.73 0.96 -7.62
N ASN A 112 -0.03 1.49 -8.58
CA ASN A 112 0.24 2.81 -9.15
C ASN A 112 -0.84 3.81 -8.75
N PHE A 113 -0.44 4.84 -8.02
CA PHE A 113 -1.29 5.91 -7.52
C PHE A 113 -1.06 7.21 -8.29
N SER A 114 -2.11 8.02 -8.39
CA SER A 114 -2.01 9.41 -8.83
C SER A 114 -3.07 10.26 -8.13
N ARG A 115 -3.06 11.58 -8.35
CA ARG A 115 -4.10 12.48 -7.84
C ARG A 115 -5.53 12.03 -8.16
N ARG A 116 -5.72 11.39 -9.32
CA ARG A 116 -7.02 10.89 -9.78
C ARG A 116 -7.23 9.40 -9.54
N GLN A 117 -6.18 8.66 -9.21
CA GLN A 117 -6.18 7.22 -9.00
C GLN A 117 -5.72 6.90 -7.58
N ARG A 118 -6.67 6.90 -6.64
CA ARG A 118 -6.43 6.74 -5.19
C ARG A 118 -7.09 5.50 -4.57
N GLY A 119 -7.83 4.71 -5.36
CA GLY A 119 -8.53 3.52 -4.86
C GLY A 119 -9.87 3.77 -4.16
N GLU A 120 -10.22 5.02 -3.82
CA GLU A 120 -11.43 5.32 -3.05
C GLU A 120 -12.73 4.85 -3.73
N GLY A 121 -13.63 4.25 -2.92
CA GLY A 121 -15.00 3.93 -3.32
C GLY A 121 -15.18 2.80 -4.34
N ALA A 122 -14.16 1.99 -4.61
CA ALA A 122 -14.24 0.93 -5.63
C ALA A 122 -15.02 -0.33 -5.18
N GLY A 123 -15.22 -0.51 -3.88
CA GLY A 123 -15.81 -1.72 -3.30
C GLY A 123 -14.82 -2.88 -3.14
N TRP A 124 -13.56 -2.59 -2.82
CA TRP A 124 -12.49 -3.60 -2.65
C TRP A 124 -12.84 -4.67 -1.62
N GLU A 125 -13.55 -4.30 -0.56
CA GLU A 125 -14.04 -5.20 0.47
C GLU A 125 -14.91 -6.33 -0.13
N ARG A 126 -15.80 -5.99 -1.08
CA ARG A 126 -16.63 -6.97 -1.78
C ARG A 126 -15.80 -7.89 -2.66
N LEU A 127 -14.73 -7.37 -3.27
CA LEU A 127 -13.82 -8.16 -4.08
C LEU A 127 -13.06 -9.18 -3.22
N VAL A 128 -12.48 -8.73 -2.11
CA VAL A 128 -11.76 -9.59 -1.16
C VAL A 128 -12.67 -10.69 -0.61
N ASP A 129 -13.89 -10.32 -0.17
CA ASP A 129 -14.90 -11.27 0.31
C ASP A 129 -15.33 -12.28 -0.76
N ALA A 130 -15.35 -11.87 -2.03
CA ALA A 130 -15.74 -12.76 -3.12
C ALA A 130 -14.63 -13.72 -3.55
N TRP A 131 -13.37 -13.36 -3.29
CA TRP A 131 -12.20 -14.16 -3.65
C TRP A 131 -11.92 -15.21 -2.58
N SER A 132 -11.89 -14.84 -1.30
CA SER A 132 -11.63 -15.81 -0.24
C SER A 132 -12.93 -16.39 0.35
N PRO A 133 -13.18 -17.70 0.24
CA PRO A 133 -14.33 -18.33 0.90
C PRO A 133 -14.18 -18.44 2.42
N PHE A 134 -12.98 -18.13 2.95
CA PHE A 134 -12.66 -18.16 4.37
C PHE A 134 -12.11 -16.81 4.82
N ASP A 135 -12.20 -16.55 6.12
CA ASP A 135 -11.58 -15.40 6.73
C ASP A 135 -10.05 -15.46 6.55
N ILE A 136 -9.45 -14.37 6.06
CA ILE A 136 -8.00 -14.26 5.85
C ILE A 136 -7.32 -14.04 7.20
N ASN A 137 -6.36 -14.90 7.55
CA ASN A 137 -5.58 -14.80 8.79
C ASN A 137 -4.14 -14.34 8.54
N ARG A 138 -3.55 -14.66 7.39
CA ARG A 138 -2.21 -14.22 6.97
C ARG A 138 -2.25 -13.65 5.55
N LEU A 139 -1.55 -12.55 5.34
CA LEU A 139 -1.31 -11.98 4.01
C LEU A 139 0.18 -11.65 3.88
N ALA A 140 0.80 -12.09 2.79
CA ALA A 140 2.17 -11.76 2.47
C ALA A 140 2.31 -11.28 1.02
N LEU A 141 3.21 -10.33 0.80
CA LEU A 141 3.64 -9.83 -0.49
C LEU A 141 5.13 -10.14 -0.62
N HIS A 142 5.50 -10.83 -1.70
CA HIS A 142 6.87 -11.21 -2.03
C HIS A 142 7.28 -10.51 -3.32
N GLY A 143 8.03 -9.44 -3.17
CA GLY A 143 8.34 -8.55 -4.29
C GLY A 143 7.13 -7.73 -4.74
N GLY A 144 7.35 -6.43 -4.88
CA GLY A 144 6.35 -5.52 -5.39
C GLY A 144 6.84 -4.09 -5.47
N ARG A 145 5.99 -3.23 -6.00
CA ARG A 145 6.26 -1.81 -6.17
C ARG A 145 5.04 -0.99 -5.83
N VAL A 146 5.26 0.10 -5.11
CA VAL A 146 4.27 1.16 -4.94
C VAL A 146 4.82 2.41 -5.61
N ALA A 147 4.06 3.03 -6.50
CA ALA A 147 4.45 4.24 -7.19
C ALA A 147 3.38 5.33 -7.08
N TYR A 148 3.81 6.57 -6.90
CA TYR A 148 2.99 7.77 -7.11
C TYR A 148 3.47 8.48 -8.37
N ILE A 149 2.56 8.68 -9.32
CA ILE A 149 2.84 9.23 -10.64
C ILE A 149 1.94 10.43 -10.88
N ASP A 150 2.52 11.57 -11.25
CA ASP A 150 1.80 12.78 -11.60
C ASP A 150 2.34 13.39 -12.91
N TYR A 151 1.58 13.17 -13.99
CA TYR A 151 1.85 13.76 -15.31
C TYR A 151 1.27 15.17 -15.48
N SER A 152 0.70 15.77 -14.43
CA SER A 152 0.15 17.13 -14.47
C SER A 152 1.15 18.21 -14.05
N THR A 153 2.34 17.81 -13.60
CA THR A 153 3.45 18.69 -13.21
C THR A 153 4.53 18.73 -14.29
N GLU A 154 5.35 19.79 -14.29
CA GLU A 154 6.57 19.87 -15.11
C GLU A 154 7.74 20.22 -14.17
N PRO A 155 8.72 19.34 -13.96
CA PRO A 155 8.83 17.99 -14.52
C PRO A 155 7.73 17.03 -14.01
N ASN A 156 7.48 15.95 -14.74
CA ASN A 156 6.57 14.89 -14.30
C ASN A 156 7.11 14.25 -13.02
N VAL A 157 6.27 14.10 -12.00
CA VAL A 157 6.66 13.48 -10.74
C VAL A 157 6.47 11.98 -10.80
N HIS A 158 7.50 11.24 -10.38
CA HIS A 158 7.44 9.79 -10.21
C HIS A 158 8.19 9.37 -8.95
N LEU A 159 7.45 9.09 -7.89
CA LEU A 159 7.98 8.55 -6.64
C LEU A 159 7.67 7.06 -6.57
N TYR A 160 8.57 6.26 -6.01
CA TYR A 160 8.30 4.84 -5.83
C TYR A 160 9.08 4.23 -4.67
N VAL A 161 8.60 3.07 -4.23
CA VAL A 161 9.31 2.08 -3.43
C VAL A 161 9.24 0.77 -4.21
N ASP A 162 10.37 0.10 -4.42
CA ASP A 162 10.48 -1.19 -5.09
C ASP A 162 10.98 -2.29 -4.13
N GLY A 163 10.92 -3.53 -4.61
CA GLY A 163 11.33 -4.70 -3.85
C GLY A 163 10.59 -4.82 -2.53
N ILE A 164 9.29 -4.51 -2.54
CA ILE A 164 8.48 -4.53 -1.32
C ILE A 164 8.23 -5.97 -0.91
N ASP A 165 8.67 -6.31 0.30
CA ASP A 165 8.28 -7.54 0.99
C ASP A 165 7.45 -7.14 2.21
N ALA A 166 6.24 -7.68 2.31
CA ALA A 166 5.32 -7.38 3.40
C ALA A 166 4.70 -8.66 3.96
N GLU A 167 4.44 -8.68 5.26
CA GLU A 167 3.70 -9.75 5.91
C GLU A 167 2.85 -9.18 7.04
N VAL A 168 1.59 -9.58 7.08
CA VAL A 168 0.71 -9.40 8.22
C VAL A 168 0.12 -10.74 8.63
N THR A 169 0.17 -11.02 9.93
CA THR A 169 -0.22 -12.31 10.52
C THR A 169 -1.32 -12.15 11.55
N ASN A 170 -2.01 -13.24 11.84
CA ASN A 170 -3.01 -13.33 12.91
C ASN A 170 -4.13 -12.28 12.80
N LEU A 171 -4.61 -11.98 11.59
CA LEU A 171 -5.69 -11.02 11.32
C LEU A 171 -7.03 -11.46 11.94
N ARG A 172 -7.20 -12.75 12.23
CA ARG A 172 -8.42 -13.31 12.84
C ARG A 172 -8.23 -13.73 14.28
N ASN A 173 -7.10 -13.38 14.89
CA ASN A 173 -6.83 -13.65 16.31
C ASN A 173 -7.04 -15.15 16.64
N VAL A 174 -6.58 -16.01 15.72
CA VAL A 174 -6.60 -17.45 15.89
C VAL A 174 -5.63 -17.83 17.01
N GLU A 175 -4.47 -17.16 17.02
CA GLU A 175 -3.42 -17.20 18.03
C GLU A 175 -3.51 -15.95 18.94
N ASP A 176 -2.86 -15.96 20.10
CA ASP A 176 -2.66 -14.75 20.94
C ASP A 176 -3.92 -13.95 21.35
N ARG A 177 -5.02 -14.67 21.59
CA ARG A 177 -6.38 -14.14 21.88
C ARG A 177 -6.50 -13.10 22.98
N ASP A 178 -5.57 -13.08 23.93
CA ASP A 178 -5.59 -12.19 25.09
C ASP A 178 -4.83 -10.87 24.85
N GLN A 179 -4.19 -10.70 23.69
CA GLN A 179 -3.47 -9.47 23.34
C GLN A 179 -4.40 -8.40 22.76
N THR A 180 -4.14 -7.13 23.12
CA THR A 180 -4.91 -5.98 22.59
C THR A 180 -4.69 -5.76 21.10
N LEU A 181 -3.46 -5.97 20.61
CA LEU A 181 -3.05 -5.86 19.21
C LEU A 181 -2.44 -7.21 18.77
N PRO A 182 -3.28 -8.21 18.44
CA PRO A 182 -2.85 -9.59 18.25
C PRO A 182 -2.15 -9.85 16.91
N SER A 183 -2.26 -8.94 15.94
CA SER A 183 -1.70 -9.11 14.60
C SER A 183 -0.34 -8.41 14.49
N ASP A 184 0.66 -9.05 13.90
CA ASP A 184 1.98 -8.45 13.65
C ASP A 184 2.11 -8.08 12.16
N LEU A 185 2.60 -6.86 11.89
CA LEU A 185 2.89 -6.31 10.57
C LEU A 185 4.39 -6.09 10.41
N ARG A 186 4.95 -6.50 9.26
CA ARG A 186 6.29 -6.16 8.82
C ARG A 186 6.28 -5.80 7.34
N VAL A 187 6.98 -4.73 6.97
CA VAL A 187 7.21 -4.33 5.58
C VAL A 187 8.65 -3.89 5.42
N THR A 188 9.26 -4.28 4.31
CA THR A 188 10.56 -3.75 3.87
C THR A 188 10.48 -3.35 2.41
N GLY A 189 11.37 -2.47 1.98
CA GLY A 189 11.48 -2.08 0.59
C GLY A 189 12.60 -1.07 0.36
N ARG A 190 12.75 -0.62 -0.89
CA ARG A 190 13.76 0.36 -1.26
C ARG A 190 13.10 1.55 -1.97
N SER A 191 13.27 2.74 -1.41
CA SER A 191 12.72 3.96 -2.01
C SER A 191 13.51 4.39 -3.24
N LEU A 192 12.90 5.28 -4.02
CA LEU A 192 13.61 6.20 -4.91
C LEU A 192 14.82 6.80 -4.18
N GLY A 193 15.96 6.86 -4.86
CA GLY A 193 17.23 7.29 -4.27
C GLY A 193 17.94 6.25 -3.41
N GLY A 194 17.46 4.99 -3.39
CA GLY A 194 18.15 3.87 -2.76
C GLY A 194 18.00 3.76 -1.25
N GLY A 195 17.08 4.51 -0.65
CA GLY A 195 16.83 4.48 0.79
C GLY A 195 16.18 3.18 1.24
N ALA A 196 16.53 2.71 2.43
CA ALA A 196 15.93 1.50 3.03
C ALA A 196 14.65 1.87 3.79
N LEU A 197 13.52 1.30 3.38
CA LEU A 197 12.24 1.42 4.06
C LEU A 197 12.01 0.20 4.96
N THR A 198 11.61 0.45 6.20
CA THR A 198 11.11 -0.56 7.14
C THR A 198 9.84 -0.05 7.79
N VAL A 199 8.82 -0.89 7.88
CA VAL A 199 7.60 -0.65 8.65
C VAL A 199 7.40 -1.85 9.56
N GLU A 200 7.14 -1.60 10.83
CA GLU A 200 6.79 -2.63 11.79
C GLU A 200 5.58 -2.15 12.60
N GLY A 201 4.77 -3.08 13.07
CA GLY A 201 3.70 -2.72 13.97
C GLY A 201 2.83 -3.86 14.42
N LYS A 202 1.90 -3.51 15.30
CA LYS A 202 0.86 -4.42 15.79
C LYS A 202 -0.51 -3.84 15.51
N LEU A 203 -1.46 -4.70 15.16
CA LEU A 203 -2.81 -4.31 14.73
C LEU A 203 -3.87 -5.13 15.47
N ASN A 204 -5.07 -4.55 15.56
CA ASN A 204 -6.31 -5.28 15.82
C ASN A 204 -7.34 -4.89 14.74
N VAL A 205 -7.49 -5.76 13.75
CA VAL A 205 -8.33 -5.54 12.55
C VAL A 205 -9.70 -6.21 12.64
N ILE A 206 -10.05 -6.81 13.78
CA ILE A 206 -11.35 -7.49 13.96
C ILE A 206 -12.49 -6.46 14.07
N GLN A 207 -12.18 -5.30 14.62
CA GLN A 207 -13.10 -4.18 14.75
C GLN A 207 -13.16 -3.36 13.45
N ALA A 208 -14.28 -2.65 13.26
CA ALA A 208 -14.54 -1.90 12.03
C ALA A 208 -13.48 -0.82 11.75
N ILE A 209 -12.94 -0.22 12.79
CA ILE A 209 -11.85 0.76 12.72
C ILE A 209 -10.68 0.18 13.49
N PRO A 210 -9.60 -0.26 12.80
CA PRO A 210 -8.52 -0.97 13.43
C PRO A 210 -7.81 -0.14 14.51
N ASP A 211 -7.43 -0.80 15.60
CA ASP A 211 -6.44 -0.24 16.52
C ASP A 211 -5.06 -0.65 16.01
N PHE A 212 -4.06 0.20 16.22
CA PHE A 212 -2.71 -0.11 15.80
C PHE A 212 -1.65 0.64 16.58
N ASP A 213 -0.45 0.10 16.53
CA ASP A 213 0.81 0.73 16.92
C ASP A 213 1.82 0.45 15.80
N LEU A 214 2.21 1.49 15.07
CA LEU A 214 3.00 1.42 13.85
C LEU A 214 4.23 2.31 13.96
N ALA A 215 5.38 1.77 13.56
CA ALA A 215 6.61 2.52 13.34
C ALA A 215 7.05 2.33 11.89
N ALA A 216 7.44 3.41 11.22
CA ALA A 216 8.07 3.35 9.91
C ALA A 216 9.31 4.23 9.83
N GLU A 217 10.32 3.73 9.15
CA GLU A 217 11.59 4.40 8.94
C GLU A 217 12.01 4.29 7.47
N LEU A 218 12.39 5.41 6.88
CA LEU A 218 13.14 5.49 5.64
C LEU A 218 14.51 6.05 5.98
N ARG A 219 15.58 5.35 5.60
CA ARG A 219 16.96 5.78 5.89
C ARG A 219 17.79 5.91 4.63
N GLN A 220 18.60 6.96 4.57
CA GLN A 220 19.65 7.16 3.56
C GLN A 220 19.11 7.22 2.12
N ALA A 221 17.95 7.84 1.91
CA ALA A 221 17.42 8.07 0.56
C ALA A 221 18.14 9.27 -0.07
N SER A 222 18.74 9.10 -1.25
CA SER A 222 19.47 10.18 -1.93
C SER A 222 18.53 11.31 -2.36
N LEU A 223 18.71 12.51 -1.80
CA LEU A 223 17.91 13.70 -2.09
C LEU A 223 17.88 14.10 -3.58
N PRO A 224 18.99 14.04 -4.34
CA PRO A 224 18.98 14.30 -5.78
C PRO A 224 17.97 13.45 -6.57
N ALA A 225 17.63 12.25 -6.10
CA ALA A 225 16.63 11.41 -6.76
C ALA A 225 15.21 12.00 -6.67
N PHE A 226 14.95 12.90 -5.72
CA PHE A 226 13.66 13.57 -5.52
C PHE A 226 13.57 14.92 -6.25
N ASN A 227 14.55 15.29 -7.07
CA ASN A 227 14.59 16.60 -7.73
C ASN A 227 13.37 16.86 -8.63
N ASP A 228 12.78 15.84 -9.26
CA ASP A 228 11.55 16.05 -10.04
C ASP A 228 10.39 16.55 -9.15
N TYR A 229 10.25 15.96 -7.97
CA TYR A 229 9.27 16.39 -6.97
C TYR A 229 9.63 17.75 -6.36
N ALA A 230 10.87 17.92 -5.92
CA ALA A 230 11.34 19.13 -5.25
C ALA A 230 11.28 20.36 -6.18
N ASN A 231 11.64 20.20 -7.46
CA ASN A 231 11.52 21.26 -8.46
C ASN A 231 10.05 21.60 -8.74
N ALA A 232 9.19 20.60 -8.93
CA ALA A 232 7.78 20.83 -9.26
C ALA A 232 7.01 21.63 -8.20
N PHE A 233 7.36 21.48 -6.91
CA PHE A 233 6.58 22.06 -5.80
C PHE A 233 7.31 23.15 -5.01
N ALA A 234 8.63 23.12 -4.95
CA ALA A 234 9.44 24.05 -4.15
C ALA A 234 10.52 24.77 -4.97
N ALA A 235 10.65 24.47 -6.26
CA ALA A 235 11.74 24.93 -7.14
C ALA A 235 13.14 24.53 -6.67
N VAL A 236 13.26 23.49 -5.82
CA VAL A 236 14.52 23.07 -5.22
C VAL A 236 15.22 22.00 -6.06
N ASP A 237 16.53 22.19 -6.26
CA ASP A 237 17.42 21.26 -6.97
C ASP A 237 18.59 20.84 -6.07
N PHE A 238 18.57 19.59 -5.60
CA PHE A 238 19.61 19.03 -4.75
C PHE A 238 20.76 18.48 -5.58
N GLU A 239 21.97 18.98 -5.35
CA GLU A 239 23.21 18.39 -5.88
C GLU A 239 23.64 17.18 -5.04
N ARG A 240 23.46 17.26 -3.72
CA ARG A 240 23.79 16.21 -2.76
C ARG A 240 22.87 16.27 -1.54
N GLY A 241 22.72 15.13 -0.88
CA GLY A 241 22.15 15.05 0.46
C GLY A 241 21.45 13.71 0.67
N ASN A 242 21.19 13.39 1.93
CA ASN A 242 20.46 12.17 2.30
C ASN A 242 19.20 12.56 3.07
N LEU A 243 18.09 11.89 2.76
CA LEU A 243 16.81 12.01 3.45
C LEU A 243 16.60 10.79 4.35
N GLY A 244 16.19 11.07 5.58
CA GLY A 244 15.59 10.13 6.51
C GLY A 244 14.18 10.57 6.87
N LEU A 245 13.23 9.64 6.89
CA LEU A 245 11.87 9.86 7.38
C LEU A 245 11.58 8.86 8.50
N PHE A 246 10.96 9.31 9.58
CA PHE A 246 10.65 8.50 10.74
C PHE A 246 9.23 8.83 11.21
N THR A 247 8.43 7.82 11.49
CA THR A 247 7.06 8.03 11.99
C THR A 247 6.73 6.97 13.02
N GLU A 248 6.04 7.38 14.07
CA GLU A 248 5.37 6.48 15.02
C GLU A 248 3.91 6.94 15.08
N LEU A 249 2.99 6.00 14.89
CA LEU A 249 1.55 6.25 14.84
C LEU A 249 0.85 5.20 15.69
N ALA A 250 -0.03 5.64 16.58
CA ALA A 250 -0.89 4.76 17.34
C ALA A 250 -2.35 5.19 17.16
N ALA A 251 -3.25 4.20 17.05
CA ALA A 251 -4.68 4.43 17.07
C ALA A 251 -5.36 3.50 18.07
N ALA A 252 -6.28 4.09 18.84
CA ALA A 252 -7.13 3.38 19.79
C ALA A 252 -8.53 4.03 19.82
N ASP A 253 -9.58 3.22 19.70
CA ASP A 253 -10.97 3.67 19.71
C ASP A 253 -11.22 4.81 18.70
N GLY A 254 -10.73 4.63 17.46
CA GLY A 254 -10.87 5.61 16.39
C GLY A 254 -9.97 6.84 16.49
N ARG A 255 -9.30 7.09 17.62
CA ARG A 255 -8.40 8.24 17.77
C ARG A 255 -6.99 7.88 17.42
N MET A 256 -6.38 8.64 16.52
CA MET A 256 -5.01 8.46 16.07
C MET A 256 -4.11 9.59 16.59
N SER A 257 -2.92 9.25 17.06
CA SER A 257 -1.87 10.18 17.48
C SER A 257 -0.50 9.68 17.04
N GLY A 258 0.43 10.60 16.80
CA GLY A 258 1.79 10.26 16.42
C GLY A 258 2.53 11.45 15.85
N TYR A 259 3.52 11.18 15.01
CA TYR A 259 4.31 12.21 14.35
C TYR A 259 4.97 11.69 13.08
N VAL A 260 5.30 12.62 12.18
CA VAL A 260 6.27 12.39 11.09
C VAL A 260 7.47 13.29 11.34
N LYS A 261 8.66 12.72 11.42
CA LYS A 261 9.94 13.42 11.53
C LYS A 261 10.72 13.20 10.25
N ALA A 262 11.09 14.29 9.59
CA ALA A 262 12.01 14.25 8.46
C ALA A 262 13.36 14.81 8.91
N VAL A 263 14.44 14.18 8.45
CA VAL A 263 15.82 14.61 8.68
C VAL A 263 16.52 14.58 7.35
N ALA A 264 17.27 15.61 7.01
CA ALA A 264 18.20 15.53 5.91
C ALA A 264 19.57 16.06 6.28
N THR A 265 20.59 15.40 5.75
CA THR A 265 22.00 15.63 6.08
C THR A 265 22.83 15.82 4.81
N ASP A 266 24.00 16.45 4.96
CA ASP A 266 25.01 16.62 3.90
C ASP A 266 24.47 17.33 2.64
N ILE A 267 23.51 18.24 2.84
CA ILE A 267 22.74 18.86 1.75
C ILE A 267 23.62 19.85 0.99
N SER A 268 23.59 19.77 -0.34
CA SER A 268 24.12 20.79 -1.24
C SER A 268 23.08 21.07 -2.31
N LEU A 269 22.81 22.34 -2.59
CA LEU A 269 21.91 22.77 -3.65
C LEU A 269 22.70 23.20 -4.88
N VAL A 270 22.11 23.03 -6.06
CA VAL A 270 22.70 23.53 -7.31
C VAL A 270 22.72 25.07 -7.29
N ASP A 271 23.88 25.67 -7.57
CA ASP A 271 24.03 27.12 -7.65
C ASP A 271 23.45 27.65 -8.98
N LEU A 272 22.19 28.07 -8.95
CA LEU A 272 21.44 28.49 -10.15
C LEU A 272 21.84 29.88 -10.69
N ARG A 273 22.85 30.56 -10.13
CA ARG A 273 23.36 31.85 -10.63
C ARG A 273 23.96 31.78 -12.04
N GLU A 274 24.24 30.58 -12.57
CA GLU A 274 24.79 30.37 -13.92
C GLU A 274 23.74 30.01 -14.99
N GLN A 275 22.45 29.82 -14.66
CA GLN A 275 21.41 29.55 -15.66
C GLN A 275 20.67 30.83 -16.08
N ASP A 276 21.24 31.48 -17.10
CA ASP A 276 20.88 32.79 -17.65
C ASP A 276 19.48 32.90 -18.34
N GLN A 277 18.54 31.96 -18.14
CA GLN A 277 17.29 31.91 -18.92
C GLN A 277 15.98 31.63 -18.16
N ASN A 278 15.95 31.62 -16.82
CA ASN A 278 14.68 31.40 -16.10
C ASN A 278 14.06 32.70 -15.54
N PRO A 279 12.84 33.12 -15.95
CA PRO A 279 12.18 34.34 -15.44
C PRO A 279 11.79 34.33 -13.94
N PHE A 280 12.15 33.28 -13.19
CA PHE A 280 11.85 33.11 -11.77
C PHE A 280 13.00 33.45 -10.80
N ASN A 281 14.13 34.00 -11.29
CA ASN A 281 15.35 34.26 -10.50
C ASN A 281 15.12 35.06 -9.19
N VAL A 282 14.14 35.97 -9.15
CA VAL A 282 13.86 36.78 -7.95
C VAL A 282 13.09 35.99 -6.87
N LEU A 283 12.25 35.03 -7.27
CA LEU A 283 11.53 34.17 -6.31
C LEU A 283 12.48 33.15 -5.68
N TRP A 284 13.45 32.67 -6.47
CA TRP A 284 14.39 31.64 -6.05
C TRP A 284 15.37 32.12 -4.98
N GLU A 285 15.88 33.35 -5.09
CA GLU A 285 16.76 33.93 -4.06
C GLU A 285 16.11 33.97 -2.67
N SER A 286 14.81 34.22 -2.59
CA SER A 286 14.06 34.26 -1.32
C SER A 286 13.83 32.86 -0.74
N VAL A 287 13.57 31.86 -1.59
CA VAL A 287 13.40 30.46 -1.17
C VAL A 287 14.72 29.86 -0.70
N VAL A 288 15.81 30.08 -1.45
CA VAL A 288 17.14 29.62 -1.05
C VAL A 288 17.58 30.32 0.22
N SER A 289 17.37 31.64 0.35
CA SER A 289 17.73 32.34 1.60
C SER A 289 16.94 31.82 2.80
N GLY A 290 15.63 31.56 2.65
CA GLY A 290 14.82 30.98 3.72
C GLY A 290 15.19 29.53 4.05
N PHE A 291 15.55 28.72 3.05
CA PHE A 291 16.11 27.38 3.28
C PHE A 291 17.45 27.50 4.03
N MET A 292 18.41 28.29 3.51
CA MET A 292 19.73 28.48 4.11
C MET A 292 19.65 29.01 5.54
N GLU A 293 18.74 29.93 5.86
CA GLU A 293 18.53 30.45 7.22
C GLU A 293 18.10 29.35 8.22
N ILE A 294 17.35 28.32 7.77
CA ILE A 294 17.04 27.12 8.58
C ILE A 294 18.31 26.31 8.88
N PHE A 295 19.28 26.27 7.97
CA PHE A 295 20.53 25.50 8.11
C PHE A 295 21.67 26.27 8.79
N GLU A 296 21.76 27.60 8.61
CA GLU A 296 22.86 28.43 9.12
C GLU A 296 22.99 28.40 10.66
N ASN A 297 21.91 28.03 11.36
CA ASN A 297 21.87 27.93 12.82
C ASN A 297 22.01 26.49 13.36
N GLN A 298 22.21 25.50 12.49
CA GLN A 298 22.40 24.09 12.86
C GLN A 298 23.87 23.71 12.70
N PRO A 299 24.53 23.09 13.70
CA PRO A 299 25.98 22.88 13.68
C PRO A 299 26.51 21.89 12.62
N GLU A 300 25.68 21.27 11.75
CA GLU A 300 26.07 20.10 10.93
C GLU A 300 25.41 20.02 9.52
N ASP A 301 25.13 21.12 8.82
CA ASP A 301 24.57 21.10 7.43
C ASP A 301 23.33 20.17 7.27
N GLN A 302 22.50 20.11 8.32
CA GLN A 302 21.36 19.22 8.43
C GLN A 302 20.11 20.01 8.85
N PHE A 303 18.93 19.57 8.39
CA PHE A 303 17.66 20.02 8.95
C PHE A 303 16.85 18.83 9.42
N ALA A 304 16.12 19.04 10.50
CA ALA A 304 15.14 18.10 10.99
C ALA A 304 13.86 18.85 11.35
N PHE A 305 12.71 18.36 10.92
CA PHE A 305 11.42 18.86 11.38
C PHE A 305 10.54 17.72 11.86
N ARG A 306 9.68 18.01 12.83
CA ARG A 306 8.72 17.06 13.39
C ARG A 306 7.32 17.63 13.28
N ILE A 307 6.44 16.95 12.53
CA ILE A 307 5.04 17.32 12.38
C ILE A 307 4.21 16.37 13.25
N PRO A 308 3.52 16.86 14.28
CA PRO A 308 2.59 16.04 15.06
C PRO A 308 1.39 15.65 14.19
N ILE A 309 0.96 14.40 14.33
CA ILE A 309 -0.20 13.85 13.65
C ILE A 309 -1.26 13.53 14.71
N GLU A 310 -2.44 14.13 14.56
CA GLU A 310 -3.58 13.88 15.45
C GLU A 310 -4.88 13.93 14.66
N GLY A 311 -5.77 12.97 14.89
CA GLY A 311 -7.05 12.94 14.21
C GLY A 311 -7.99 11.82 14.67
N ASN A 312 -9.15 11.76 14.02
CA ASN A 312 -10.18 10.76 14.27
C ASN A 312 -10.46 10.00 12.97
N LEU A 313 -10.42 8.67 13.06
CA LEU A 313 -10.71 7.72 11.99
C LEU A 313 -12.21 7.39 11.90
N ASP A 314 -12.98 7.68 12.95
CA ASP A 314 -14.44 7.48 13.03
C ASP A 314 -15.21 8.58 12.27
N ASP A 315 -14.87 8.83 11.00
CA ASP A 315 -15.57 9.79 10.17
C ASP A 315 -16.79 9.14 9.48
N PRO A 316 -18.03 9.52 9.82
CA PRO A 316 -19.23 8.92 9.24
C PRO A 316 -19.42 9.25 7.75
N ASP A 317 -18.75 10.27 7.22
CA ASP A 317 -18.89 10.72 5.83
C ASP A 317 -17.81 10.13 4.90
N ARG A 318 -16.87 9.34 5.42
CA ARG A 318 -15.71 8.82 4.68
C ARG A 318 -15.46 7.35 4.97
N ASP A 319 -14.87 6.63 4.02
CA ASP A 319 -14.29 5.32 4.31
C ASP A 319 -13.02 5.48 5.17
N GLY A 320 -12.64 4.43 5.90
CA GLY A 320 -11.53 4.48 6.86
C GLY A 320 -10.18 4.85 6.22
N TRP A 321 -9.96 4.49 4.95
CA TRP A 321 -8.73 4.85 4.23
C TRP A 321 -8.69 6.34 3.87
N ALA A 322 -9.81 6.88 3.38
CA ALA A 322 -9.96 8.31 3.12
C ALA A 322 -9.86 9.14 4.41
N ALA A 323 -10.42 8.65 5.53
CA ALA A 323 -10.29 9.28 6.84
C ALA A 323 -8.81 9.32 7.29
N PHE A 324 -8.09 8.20 7.18
CA PHE A 324 -6.66 8.11 7.49
C PHE A 324 -5.84 9.14 6.69
N LEU A 325 -5.99 9.16 5.35
CA LEU A 325 -5.28 10.11 4.49
C LEU A 325 -5.61 11.57 4.84
N SER A 326 -6.86 11.87 5.19
CA SER A 326 -7.27 13.23 5.55
C SER A 326 -6.57 13.77 6.79
N ILE A 327 -6.17 12.90 7.73
CA ILE A 327 -5.46 13.32 8.94
C ILE A 327 -4.06 13.84 8.57
N PHE A 328 -3.38 13.18 7.63
CA PHE A 328 -2.11 13.66 7.08
C PHE A 328 -2.29 14.98 6.33
N ASP A 329 -3.27 15.06 5.41
CA ASP A 329 -3.54 16.31 4.66
C ASP A 329 -3.77 17.49 5.62
N ASN A 330 -4.52 17.27 6.70
CA ASN A 330 -4.77 18.28 7.73
C ASN A 330 -3.51 18.66 8.52
N ALA A 331 -2.70 17.68 8.92
CA ALA A 331 -1.49 17.93 9.70
C ALA A 331 -0.45 18.71 8.88
N PHE A 332 -0.18 18.28 7.64
CA PHE A 332 0.73 18.98 6.73
C PHE A 332 0.17 20.34 6.32
N GLY A 333 -1.15 20.45 6.09
CA GLY A 333 -1.79 21.74 5.81
C GLY A 333 -1.61 22.77 6.93
N LYS A 334 -1.69 22.36 8.20
CA LYS A 334 -1.43 23.21 9.37
C LYS A 334 0.06 23.52 9.55
N ALA A 335 0.93 22.54 9.32
CA ALA A 335 2.38 22.72 9.46
C ALA A 335 2.94 23.73 8.44
N PHE A 336 2.36 23.79 7.24
CA PHE A 336 2.83 24.64 6.14
C PHE A 336 1.90 25.82 5.82
N THR A 337 0.96 26.18 6.71
CA THR A 337 0.15 27.39 6.52
C THR A 337 1.01 28.64 6.43
N ARG A 338 0.85 29.40 5.34
CA ARG A 338 1.49 30.70 5.13
C ARG A 338 0.84 31.75 6.06
N ASP A 339 1.64 32.58 6.72
CA ASP A 339 1.12 33.74 7.43
C ASP A 339 0.53 34.79 6.46
N THR A 340 -0.10 35.84 6.99
CA THR A 340 -0.68 36.94 6.20
C THR A 340 0.33 37.72 5.34
N ASP A 341 1.63 37.54 5.60
CA ASP A 341 2.74 38.15 4.87
C ASP A 341 3.44 37.16 3.91
N GLY A 342 2.98 35.90 3.83
CA GLY A 342 3.48 34.87 2.94
C GLY A 342 4.66 34.05 3.47
N ASN A 343 5.06 34.21 4.73
CA ASN A 343 6.17 33.46 5.33
C ASN A 343 5.68 32.12 5.93
N ILE A 344 6.49 31.07 5.78
CA ILE A 344 6.26 29.77 6.44
C ILE A 344 6.89 29.85 7.84
N ARG A 345 6.11 29.61 8.90
CA ARG A 345 6.61 29.65 10.28
C ARG A 345 7.24 28.31 10.64
N PHE A 346 8.55 28.17 10.41
CA PHE A 346 9.30 26.94 10.70
C PHE A 346 9.70 26.79 12.19
N GLU A 347 9.71 27.88 12.96
CA GLU A 347 10.25 27.92 14.34
C GLU A 347 9.54 26.97 15.32
N GLU A 348 8.25 26.65 15.12
CA GLU A 348 7.49 25.73 15.97
C GLU A 348 7.69 24.24 15.60
N LEU A 349 8.28 23.93 14.44
CA LEU A 349 8.48 22.55 13.94
C LEU A 349 9.90 22.02 14.19
N LEU A 350 10.79 22.87 14.69
CA LEU A 350 12.23 22.61 14.86
C LEU A 350 12.60 22.13 16.29
N GLU A 351 11.63 21.78 17.15
CA GLU A 351 11.92 21.31 18.52
C GLU A 351 11.81 19.77 18.69
N GLU A 352 12.85 19.23 19.36
CA GLU A 352 13.20 17.85 19.83
C GLU A 352 13.61 16.76 18.80
#